data_AF-A0A7L6CMY4-F1
#
_entry.id   AF-A0A7L6CMY4-F1
#
_cell.length_a   1.000
_cell.length_b   1.000
_cell.length_c   1.000
_cell.angle_alpha   90.00
_cell.angle_beta   90.00
_cell.angle_gamma   90.00
#
_symmetry.space_group_name_H-M   'P 1'
#
loop_
_entity.id
_entity.type
_entity.pdbx_description
1 polymer ?
#
loop_
_entity_poly.entity_id
_entity_poly.type
_entity_poly.pdbx_seq_one_letter_code
_entity_poly.pdbx_strand_id
1 'polypeptide(L)'
;MTPENPLLDLRVKISALDEKLLALLAERRTLAVEVGKAKLDSHRPVRDIDRERDLLDRLIQLGKAHHLDAHYITRLFQLIIEDSVLTQQALLQQHLNKTNPHSARIAFLGPKGSYSHLAARQYAARHFEEFIESGCAKFADIFNQVETGQADYAVVPIENTSSGAINDVYDLLQHTSLSLVGELTIPIDHCVLVSGSTDLSTIETIYSHPQPFQQCSQFLNRYPHWKIEYTESTSAAMEKVAQVNSPTVAALGSEAGGALYGLQVLERNLANQTQNITRFVVLARKAINVSDQVPAKTTLLMATGQQAGALVEALLVLRNHNLIMTKLESRPINGNPWEEMFYLDIQANLQSASMQNALRELGEITRSMKVLGCYPGENVVPVDPA
;
A
#
# COMPACT_ATOMS: atom_id res chain seq x y z
N MET A 1 40.88 -34.21 11.94
CA MET A 1 40.58 -32.85 12.44
C MET A 1 40.31 -31.99 11.23
N THR A 2 39.04 -31.89 10.83
CA THR A 2 38.62 -30.94 9.79
C THR A 2 38.86 -29.52 10.30
N PRO A 3 39.46 -28.63 9.51
CA PRO A 3 39.71 -27.26 9.94
C PRO A 3 38.35 -26.62 10.28
N GLU A 4 38.23 -26.09 11.51
CA GLU A 4 37.08 -25.27 11.91
C GLU A 4 36.87 -24.22 10.82
N ASN A 5 35.69 -24.29 10.17
CA ASN A 5 35.39 -23.42 9.06
C ASN A 5 35.21 -22.00 9.62
N PRO A 6 36.14 -21.06 9.40
CA PRO A 6 36.13 -19.75 10.06
C PRO A 6 34.88 -18.92 9.71
N LEU A 7 34.17 -19.30 8.64
CA LEU A 7 32.90 -18.71 8.26
C LEU A 7 31.76 -19.07 9.22
N LEU A 8 31.77 -20.28 9.81
CA LEU A 8 30.74 -20.73 10.74
C LEU A 8 30.76 -19.90 12.03
N ASP A 9 31.94 -19.65 12.60
CA ASP A 9 32.08 -18.84 13.82
C ASP A 9 31.67 -17.39 13.61
N LEU A 10 31.99 -16.82 12.45
CA LEU A 10 31.55 -15.47 12.09
C LEU A 10 30.02 -15.40 11.93
N ARG A 11 29.39 -16.39 11.29
CA ARG A 11 27.92 -16.46 11.16
C ARG A 11 27.23 -16.54 12.52
N VAL A 12 27.76 -17.33 13.45
CA VAL A 12 27.22 -17.40 14.82
C VAL A 12 27.30 -16.04 15.53
N LYS A 13 28.44 -15.34 15.41
CA LYS A 13 28.60 -13.99 15.97
C LYS A 13 27.63 -12.98 15.35
N ILE A 14 27.39 -13.06 14.04
CA ILE A 14 26.42 -12.22 13.33
C ILE A 14 25.01 -12.50 13.85
N SER A 15 24.60 -13.77 13.91
CA SER A 15 23.28 -14.13 14.43
C SER A 15 23.04 -13.64 15.87
N ALA A 16 24.07 -13.73 16.73
CA ALA A 16 23.98 -13.19 18.08
C ALA A 16 23.88 -11.65 18.15
N LEU A 17 24.41 -10.93 17.14
CA LEU A 17 24.20 -9.49 16.99
C LEU A 17 22.80 -9.17 16.47
N ASP A 18 22.31 -9.95 15.51
CA ASP A 18 20.96 -9.80 14.95
C ASP A 18 19.89 -9.96 16.03
N GLU A 19 20.05 -10.94 16.94
CA GLU A 19 19.16 -11.10 18.10
C GLU A 19 19.13 -9.87 19.01
N LYS A 20 20.30 -9.23 19.23
CA LYS A 20 20.39 -7.99 20.02
C LYS A 20 19.74 -6.82 19.31
N LEU A 21 19.90 -6.71 17.98
CA LEU A 21 19.24 -5.69 17.18
C LEU A 21 17.71 -5.84 17.26
N LEU A 22 17.19 -7.07 17.17
CA LEU A 22 15.76 -7.34 17.34
C LEU A 22 15.24 -6.91 18.72
N ALA A 23 15.98 -7.22 19.79
CA ALA A 23 15.62 -6.80 21.14
C ALA A 23 15.58 -5.27 21.28
N LEU A 24 16.58 -4.56 20.74
CA LEU A 24 16.64 -3.09 20.76
C LEU A 24 15.51 -2.45 19.94
N LEU A 25 15.18 -3.02 18.78
CA LEU A 25 14.06 -2.57 17.95
C LEU A 25 12.73 -2.77 18.67
N ALA A 26 12.54 -3.90 19.35
CA ALA A 26 11.34 -4.17 20.15
C ALA A 26 11.20 -3.18 21.31
N GLU A 27 12.27 -2.93 22.07
CA GLU A 27 12.29 -1.94 23.15
C GLU A 27 11.96 -0.53 22.63
N ARG A 28 12.57 -0.14 21.51
CA ARG A 28 12.29 1.14 20.85
C ARG A 28 10.82 1.24 20.43
N ARG A 29 10.21 0.15 19.93
CA ARG A 29 8.79 0.12 19.56
C ARG A 29 7.89 0.31 20.78
N THR A 30 8.22 -0.31 21.93
CA THR A 30 7.51 -0.06 23.20
C THR A 30 7.60 1.41 23.60
N LEU A 31 8.78 2.03 23.50
CA LEU A 31 8.94 3.47 23.76
C LEU A 31 8.13 4.33 22.80
N ALA A 32 8.05 3.97 21.51
CA ALA A 32 7.24 4.68 20.53
C ALA A 32 5.74 4.61 20.87
N VAL A 33 5.26 3.47 21.39
CA VAL A 33 3.88 3.32 21.89
C VAL A 33 3.63 4.25 23.09
N GLU A 34 4.55 4.32 24.06
CA GLU A 34 4.43 5.22 25.20
C GLU A 34 4.47 6.70 24.78
N VAL A 35 5.30 7.06 23.80
CA VAL A 35 5.29 8.39 23.18
C VAL A 35 3.93 8.67 22.51
N GLY A 36 3.35 7.67 21.84
CA GLY A 36 2.00 7.77 21.25
C GLY A 36 0.93 8.06 22.30
N LYS A 37 0.94 7.35 23.43
CA LYS A 37 0.03 7.60 24.57
C LYS A 37 0.22 9.00 25.15
N ALA A 38 1.47 9.40 25.38
CA ALA A 38 1.76 10.76 25.88
C ALA A 38 1.30 11.85 24.91
N LYS A 39 1.43 11.63 23.59
CA LYS A 39 0.93 12.55 22.55
C LYS A 39 -0.59 12.58 22.50
N LEU A 40 -1.26 11.45 22.66
CA LEU A 40 -2.72 11.36 22.77
C LEU A 40 -3.20 12.21 23.95
N ASP A 41 -2.61 12.04 25.14
CA ASP A 41 -2.99 12.80 26.34
C ASP A 41 -2.70 14.30 26.19
N SER A 42 -1.54 14.65 25.62
CA SER A 42 -1.10 16.04 25.44
C SER A 42 -1.62 16.72 24.17
N HIS A 43 -2.44 16.04 23.36
CA HIS A 43 -3.00 16.53 22.08
C HIS A 43 -1.93 17.08 21.11
N ARG A 44 -0.76 16.42 21.03
CA ARG A 44 0.33 16.80 20.12
C ARG A 44 0.29 15.99 18.81
N PRO A 45 0.74 16.56 17.68
CA PRO A 45 0.76 15.83 16.42
C PRO A 45 1.66 14.58 16.52
N VAL A 46 1.26 13.50 15.84
CA VAL A 46 2.07 12.27 15.78
C VAL A 46 3.40 12.53 15.05
N ARG A 47 3.38 13.37 14.03
CA ARG A 47 4.54 13.67 13.21
C ARG A 47 5.20 14.99 13.61
N ASP A 48 6.52 14.97 13.74
CA ASP A 48 7.33 16.12 14.12
C ASP A 48 8.56 16.17 13.20
N ILE A 49 8.41 16.88 12.07
CA ILE A 49 9.37 16.84 10.96
C ILE A 49 10.73 17.41 11.38
N ASP A 50 10.74 18.50 12.15
CA ASP A 50 11.97 19.15 12.60
C ASP A 50 12.72 18.23 13.57
N ARG A 51 12.02 17.60 14.52
CA ARG A 51 12.62 16.60 15.41
C ARG A 51 13.13 15.36 14.66
N GLU A 52 12.41 14.90 13.64
CA GLU A 52 12.82 13.79 12.79
C GLU A 52 14.11 14.12 12.01
N ARG A 53 14.22 15.35 11.49
CA ARG A 53 15.44 15.85 10.83
C ARG A 53 16.62 15.92 11.79
N ASP A 54 16.45 16.56 12.94
CA ASP A 54 17.48 16.68 13.97
C ASP A 54 17.99 15.30 14.45
N LEU A 55 17.08 14.33 14.56
CA LEU A 55 17.41 12.95 14.91
C LEU A 55 18.29 12.31 13.82
N LEU A 56 17.91 12.43 12.54
CA LEU A 56 18.67 11.88 11.42
C LEU A 56 20.07 12.50 11.33
N ASP A 57 20.17 13.83 11.44
CA ASP A 57 21.46 14.53 11.41
C ASP A 57 22.38 14.06 12.54
N ARG A 58 21.84 13.93 13.76
CA ARG A 58 22.59 13.40 14.90
C ARG A 58 23.06 11.97 14.67
N LEU A 59 22.19 11.11 14.14
CA LEU A 59 22.52 9.70 13.87
C LEU A 59 23.57 9.55 12.78
N ILE A 60 23.53 10.39 11.74
CA ILE A 60 24.56 10.44 10.70
C ILE A 60 25.92 10.80 11.33
N GLN A 61 25.97 11.78 12.23
CA GLN A 61 27.21 12.17 12.90
C GLN A 61 27.76 11.06 13.82
N LEU A 62 26.89 10.39 14.58
CA LEU A 62 27.31 9.24 15.40
C LEU A 62 27.79 8.07 14.53
N GLY A 63 27.10 7.82 13.42
CA GLY A 63 27.43 6.79 12.45
C GLY A 63 28.82 6.92 11.84
N LYS A 64 29.26 8.15 11.57
CA LYS A 64 30.61 8.43 11.07
C LYS A 64 31.70 7.89 12.01
N ALA A 65 31.51 8.02 13.32
CA ALA A 65 32.46 7.47 14.31
C ALA A 65 32.53 5.93 14.28
N HIS A 66 31.48 5.28 13.78
CA HIS A 66 31.39 3.82 13.58
C HIS A 66 31.73 3.38 12.15
N HIS A 67 32.22 4.28 11.28
CA HIS A 67 32.52 4.00 9.87
C HIS A 67 31.30 3.53 9.06
N LEU A 68 30.10 3.99 9.45
CA LEU A 68 28.87 3.74 8.71
C LEU A 68 28.60 4.89 7.74
N ASP A 69 28.17 4.53 6.54
CA ASP A 69 27.79 5.48 5.49
C ASP A 69 26.50 6.25 5.85
N ALA A 70 26.47 7.53 5.48
CA ALA A 70 25.35 8.41 5.78
C ALA A 70 24.06 7.97 5.07
N HIS A 71 24.15 7.58 3.80
CA HIS A 71 22.98 7.13 3.02
C HIS A 71 22.40 5.84 3.60
N TYR A 72 23.26 4.91 4.02
CA TYR A 72 22.83 3.70 4.73
C TYR A 72 22.05 4.00 6.01
N ILE A 73 22.56 4.89 6.87
CA ILE A 73 21.91 5.28 8.13
C ILE A 73 20.57 5.95 7.87
N THR A 74 20.53 6.90 6.94
CA THR A 74 19.31 7.62 6.59
C THR A 74 18.22 6.64 6.19
N ARG A 75 18.51 5.71 5.27
CA ARG A 75 17.51 4.71 4.84
C ARG A 75 17.03 3.81 5.98
N LEU A 76 17.96 3.30 6.80
CA LEU A 76 17.61 2.41 7.91
C LEU A 76 16.73 3.12 8.94
N PHE A 77 17.10 4.33 9.36
CA PHE A 77 16.36 5.05 10.38
C PHE A 77 15.07 5.69 9.86
N GLN A 78 14.97 5.99 8.56
CA GLN A 78 13.69 6.36 7.94
C GLN A 78 12.66 5.23 8.08
N LEU A 79 13.04 3.97 7.79
CA LEU A 79 12.15 2.82 7.97
C LEU A 79 11.72 2.65 9.44
N ILE A 80 12.65 2.84 10.37
CA ILE A 80 12.39 2.75 11.81
C ILE A 80 11.45 3.89 12.29
N ILE A 81 11.64 5.11 11.78
CA ILE A 81 10.78 6.27 12.08
C ILE A 81 9.38 6.04 11.50
N GLU A 82 9.30 5.58 10.25
CA GLU A 82 8.05 5.24 9.56
C GLU A 82 7.24 4.22 10.37
N ASP A 83 7.84 3.10 10.78
CA ASP A 83 7.18 2.10 11.64
C ASP A 83 6.65 2.72 12.95
N SER A 84 7.39 3.66 13.53
CA SER A 84 6.98 4.34 14.77
C SER A 84 5.80 5.28 14.56
N VAL A 85 5.80 6.03 13.46
CA VAL A 85 4.70 6.94 13.10
C VAL A 85 3.44 6.11 12.82
N LEU A 86 3.54 5.06 12.01
CA LEU A 86 2.41 4.18 11.68
C LEU A 86 1.86 3.47 12.92
N THR A 87 2.74 2.98 13.82
CA THR A 87 2.32 2.36 15.09
C THR A 87 1.57 3.35 15.98
N GLN A 88 2.07 4.59 16.11
CA GLN A 88 1.41 5.64 16.88
C GLN A 88 0.07 6.03 16.27
N GLN A 89 0.00 6.19 14.94
CA GLN A 89 -1.26 6.46 14.24
C GLN A 89 -2.29 5.37 14.49
N ALA A 90 -1.92 4.10 14.34
CA ALA A 90 -2.81 2.97 14.61
C ALA A 90 -3.36 2.98 16.04
N LEU A 91 -2.52 3.27 17.03
CA LEU A 91 -2.93 3.38 18.43
C LEU A 91 -3.97 4.50 18.65
N LEU A 92 -3.73 5.69 18.08
CA LEU A 92 -4.68 6.80 18.15
C LEU A 92 -6.01 6.41 17.51
N GLN A 93 -5.99 5.80 16.32
CA GLN A 93 -7.21 5.39 15.63
C GLN A 93 -7.99 4.33 16.41
N GLN A 94 -7.31 3.35 17.01
CA GLN A 94 -7.95 2.33 17.85
C GLN A 94 -8.65 2.95 19.06
N HIS A 95 -7.99 3.92 19.72
CA HIS A 95 -8.57 4.63 20.86
C HIS A 95 -9.82 5.42 20.45
N LEU A 96 -9.75 6.18 19.35
CA LEU A 96 -10.88 6.99 18.86
C LEU A 96 -12.07 6.13 18.42
N ASN A 97 -11.81 5.03 17.70
CA ASN A 97 -12.87 4.23 17.08
C ASN A 97 -13.35 3.06 17.94
N LYS A 98 -12.73 2.82 19.11
CA LYS A 98 -13.02 1.70 20.03
C LYS A 98 -13.02 0.34 19.32
N THR A 99 -12.18 0.18 18.31
CA THR A 99 -12.07 -1.07 17.55
C THR A 99 -11.24 -2.07 18.34
N ASN A 100 -11.85 -3.21 18.70
CA ASN A 100 -11.14 -4.27 19.41
C ASN A 100 -10.47 -5.19 18.37
N PRO A 101 -9.13 -5.26 18.31
CA PRO A 101 -8.40 -5.69 17.11
C PRO A 101 -8.11 -7.19 17.06
N HIS A 102 -8.98 -8.03 17.61
CA HIS A 102 -8.61 -9.43 17.82
C HIS A 102 -8.51 -10.21 16.51
N SER A 103 -9.49 -10.06 15.61
CA SER A 103 -9.50 -10.74 14.31
C SER A 103 -10.25 -9.94 13.26
N ALA A 104 -9.80 -9.96 12.01
CA ALA A 104 -10.52 -9.34 10.89
C ALA A 104 -10.54 -10.25 9.66
N ARG A 105 -11.73 -10.39 9.06
CA ARG A 105 -11.90 -11.02 7.74
C ARG A 105 -11.72 -9.97 6.66
N ILE A 106 -10.66 -10.08 5.85
CA ILE A 106 -10.37 -9.12 4.78
C ILE A 106 -10.56 -9.78 3.42
N ALA A 107 -11.47 -9.21 2.64
CA ALA A 107 -11.74 -9.59 1.27
C ALA A 107 -10.75 -8.91 0.30
N PHE A 108 -10.21 -9.67 -0.65
CA PHE A 108 -9.27 -9.17 -1.65
C PHE A 108 -9.41 -9.95 -2.96
N LEU A 109 -8.85 -9.41 -4.04
CA LEU A 109 -8.83 -10.10 -5.34
C LEU A 109 -7.78 -11.23 -5.30
N GLY A 110 -8.25 -12.47 -5.34
CA GLY A 110 -7.41 -13.66 -5.36
C GLY A 110 -6.66 -13.83 -6.69
N PRO A 111 -5.82 -14.88 -6.79
CA PRO A 111 -5.52 -15.93 -5.80
C PRO A 111 -4.55 -15.48 -4.69
N LYS A 112 -4.20 -16.38 -3.77
CA LYS A 112 -3.10 -16.16 -2.81
C LYS A 112 -1.79 -15.84 -3.54
N GLY A 113 -0.93 -15.04 -2.94
CA GLY A 113 0.30 -14.54 -3.55
C GLY A 113 0.12 -13.39 -4.56
N SER A 114 -1.12 -12.96 -4.82
CA SER A 114 -1.37 -11.79 -5.66
C SER A 114 -0.94 -10.53 -4.92
N TYR A 115 -0.71 -9.43 -5.64
CA TYR A 115 -0.41 -8.15 -4.99
C TYR A 115 -1.55 -7.70 -4.05
N SER A 116 -2.81 -8.01 -4.37
CA SER A 116 -3.95 -7.74 -3.49
C SER A 116 -3.93 -8.59 -2.22
N HIS A 117 -3.51 -9.86 -2.30
CA HIS A 117 -3.31 -10.70 -1.11
C HIS A 117 -2.18 -10.16 -0.22
N LEU A 118 -1.06 -9.76 -0.82
CA LEU A 118 0.06 -9.15 -0.09
C LEU A 118 -0.35 -7.84 0.58
N ALA A 119 -1.09 -6.99 -0.11
CA ALA A 119 -1.66 -5.75 0.43
C ALA A 119 -2.57 -6.05 1.63
N ALA A 120 -3.51 -6.99 1.50
CA ALA A 120 -4.40 -7.38 2.59
C ALA A 120 -3.63 -7.90 3.81
N ARG A 121 -2.62 -8.74 3.60
CA ARG A 121 -1.77 -9.26 4.68
C ARG A 121 -0.97 -8.17 5.37
N GLN A 122 -0.40 -7.24 4.61
CA GLN A 122 0.36 -6.10 5.16
C GLN A 122 -0.52 -5.18 5.99
N TYR A 123 -1.72 -4.85 5.51
CA TYR A 123 -2.69 -4.07 6.27
C TYR A 123 -3.11 -4.83 7.55
N ALA A 124 -3.41 -6.13 7.43
CA ALA A 124 -3.84 -6.92 8.58
C ALA A 124 -2.79 -6.98 9.70
N ALA A 125 -1.53 -7.23 9.34
CA ALA A 125 -0.42 -7.34 10.31
C ALA A 125 -0.18 -6.06 11.11
N ARG A 126 -0.64 -4.90 10.62
CA ARG A 126 -0.53 -3.60 11.30
C ARG A 126 -1.71 -3.31 12.23
N HIS A 127 -2.90 -3.79 11.88
CA HIS A 127 -4.15 -3.36 12.53
C HIS A 127 -4.83 -4.44 13.37
N PHE A 128 -4.53 -5.72 13.17
CA PHE A 128 -5.20 -6.85 13.80
C PHE A 128 -4.21 -7.91 14.29
N GLU A 129 -4.59 -8.67 15.31
CA GLU A 129 -3.80 -9.81 15.80
C GLU A 129 -3.96 -11.04 14.89
N GLU A 130 -5.20 -11.30 14.44
CA GLU A 130 -5.53 -12.42 13.56
C GLU A 130 -6.07 -11.93 12.21
N PHE A 131 -5.50 -12.48 11.14
CA PHE A 131 -5.90 -12.21 9.75
C PHE A 131 -6.65 -13.41 9.18
N ILE A 132 -7.94 -13.23 8.85
CA ILE A 132 -8.74 -14.24 8.16
C ILE A 132 -8.85 -13.84 6.68
N GLU A 133 -8.25 -14.64 5.81
CA GLU A 133 -8.19 -14.38 4.38
C GLU A 133 -9.53 -14.69 3.69
N SER A 134 -10.08 -13.74 2.92
CA SER A 134 -11.21 -14.00 2.02
C SER A 134 -10.83 -13.65 0.58
N GLY A 135 -10.43 -14.67 -0.19
CA GLY A 135 -10.10 -14.49 -1.61
C GLY A 135 -11.36 -14.50 -2.48
N CYS A 136 -11.51 -13.48 -3.33
CA CYS A 136 -12.61 -13.36 -4.29
C CYS A 136 -12.10 -13.45 -5.73
N ALA A 137 -12.95 -13.91 -6.65
CA ALA A 137 -12.63 -13.99 -8.07
C ALA A 137 -12.84 -12.66 -8.81
N LYS A 138 -13.81 -11.83 -8.38
CA LYS A 138 -14.13 -10.54 -9.01
C LYS A 138 -14.22 -9.42 -7.98
N PHE A 139 -13.99 -8.18 -8.42
CA PHE A 139 -14.15 -7.01 -7.56
C PHE A 139 -15.57 -6.88 -7.00
N ALA A 140 -16.61 -7.13 -7.80
CA ALA A 140 -17.99 -7.07 -7.34
C ALA A 140 -18.27 -8.01 -6.13
N ASP A 141 -17.65 -9.20 -6.12
CA ASP A 141 -17.80 -10.16 -5.03
C ASP A 141 -17.16 -9.64 -3.73
N ILE A 142 -16.03 -8.94 -3.83
CA ILE A 142 -15.35 -8.30 -2.69
C ILE A 142 -16.27 -7.28 -2.03
N PHE A 143 -16.85 -6.38 -2.82
CA PHE A 143 -17.76 -5.36 -2.30
C PHE A 143 -18.99 -6.00 -1.64
N ASN A 144 -19.62 -6.96 -2.33
CA ASN A 144 -20.80 -7.66 -1.81
C ASN A 144 -20.52 -8.39 -0.49
N GLN A 145 -19.37 -9.06 -0.35
CA GLN A 145 -19.02 -9.73 0.91
C GLN A 145 -18.92 -8.76 2.09
N VAL A 146 -18.34 -7.57 1.88
CA VAL A 146 -18.24 -6.56 2.94
C VAL A 146 -19.60 -5.91 3.20
N GLU A 147 -20.38 -5.60 2.17
CA GLU A 147 -21.72 -5.02 2.35
C GLU A 147 -22.67 -5.97 3.11
N THR A 148 -22.56 -7.29 2.88
CA THR A 148 -23.44 -8.31 3.48
C THR A 148 -22.99 -8.84 4.83
N GLY A 149 -21.82 -8.47 5.36
CA GLY A 149 -21.36 -9.00 6.66
C GLY A 149 -20.44 -10.22 6.58
N GLN A 150 -20.19 -10.76 5.39
CA GLN A 150 -19.34 -11.95 5.20
C GLN A 150 -17.85 -11.65 5.38
N ALA A 151 -17.43 -10.44 5.02
CA ALA A 151 -16.12 -9.88 5.34
C ALA A 151 -16.29 -8.59 6.15
N ASP A 152 -15.26 -8.23 6.91
CA ASP A 152 -15.25 -7.03 7.76
C ASP A 152 -14.62 -5.85 7.01
N TYR A 153 -13.60 -6.14 6.20
CA TYR A 153 -12.88 -5.16 5.38
C TYR A 153 -12.69 -5.69 3.96
N ALA A 154 -12.47 -4.78 3.01
CA ALA A 154 -11.99 -5.10 1.68
C ALA A 154 -10.72 -4.30 1.37
N VAL A 155 -9.76 -4.94 0.70
CA VAL A 155 -8.57 -4.28 0.16
C VAL A 155 -8.62 -4.37 -1.35
N VAL A 156 -8.74 -3.22 -2.01
CA VAL A 156 -8.90 -3.15 -3.47
C VAL A 156 -7.90 -2.15 -4.07
N PRO A 157 -7.25 -2.50 -5.20
CA PRO A 157 -6.37 -1.60 -5.91
C PRO A 157 -7.20 -0.55 -6.67
N ILE A 158 -6.80 0.72 -6.60
CA ILE A 158 -7.51 1.81 -7.29
C ILE A 158 -6.69 2.43 -8.43
N GLU A 159 -5.36 2.39 -8.33
CA GLU A 159 -4.47 2.93 -9.36
C GLU A 159 -3.11 2.24 -9.29
N ASN A 160 -2.47 2.16 -10.45
CA ASN A 160 -1.09 1.75 -10.60
C ASN A 160 -0.34 2.80 -11.43
N THR A 161 0.89 3.12 -11.05
CA THR A 161 1.68 4.17 -11.72
C THR A 161 2.01 3.84 -13.18
N SER A 162 2.05 2.55 -13.54
CA SER A 162 2.32 2.11 -14.92
C SER A 162 1.05 1.93 -15.76
N SER A 163 -0.04 1.37 -15.21
CA SER A 163 -1.27 1.07 -15.96
C SER A 163 -2.43 2.06 -15.75
N GLY A 164 -2.29 3.02 -14.84
CA GLY A 164 -3.32 4.01 -14.54
C GLY A 164 -4.42 3.49 -13.60
N ALA A 165 -5.60 4.11 -13.71
CA ALA A 165 -6.78 3.86 -12.90
C ALA A 165 -7.41 2.47 -13.15
N ILE A 166 -7.91 1.83 -12.09
CA ILE A 166 -8.62 0.55 -12.18
C ILE A 166 -10.12 0.83 -12.22
N ASN A 167 -10.63 0.98 -13.44
CA ASN A 167 -11.99 1.44 -13.73
C ASN A 167 -13.08 0.63 -13.04
N ASP A 168 -12.96 -0.71 -13.03
CA ASP A 168 -13.94 -1.60 -12.39
C ASP A 168 -14.14 -1.26 -10.90
N VAL A 169 -13.06 -0.87 -10.21
CA VAL A 169 -13.14 -0.49 -8.79
C VAL A 169 -13.76 0.89 -8.63
N TYR A 170 -13.45 1.86 -9.49
CA TYR A 170 -14.13 3.17 -9.48
C TYR A 170 -15.62 3.04 -9.69
N ASP A 171 -16.05 2.22 -10.65
CA ASP A 171 -17.46 2.05 -10.97
C ASP A 171 -18.21 1.39 -9.80
N LEU A 172 -17.58 0.47 -9.07
CA LEU A 172 -18.14 -0.10 -7.83
C LEU A 172 -18.19 0.92 -6.68
N LEU A 173 -17.17 1.77 -6.54
CA LEU A 173 -17.14 2.83 -5.51
C LEU A 173 -18.26 3.87 -5.68
N GLN A 174 -18.75 4.09 -6.90
CA GLN A 174 -19.87 5.01 -7.14
C GLN A 174 -21.15 4.54 -6.42
N HIS A 175 -21.42 3.23 -6.44
CA HIS A 175 -22.68 2.66 -5.97
C HIS A 175 -22.62 2.04 -4.57
N THR A 176 -21.42 1.86 -4.01
CA THR A 176 -21.26 1.16 -2.74
C THR A 176 -21.84 1.92 -1.54
N SER A 177 -22.27 1.19 -0.52
CA SER A 177 -22.58 1.73 0.82
C SER A 177 -21.37 1.80 1.75
N LEU A 178 -20.23 1.25 1.32
CA LEU A 178 -19.00 1.17 2.10
C LEU A 178 -18.31 2.53 2.22
N SER A 179 -17.48 2.64 3.26
CA SER A 179 -16.63 3.79 3.51
C SER A 179 -15.15 3.42 3.35
N LEU A 180 -14.35 4.33 2.80
CA LEU A 180 -12.89 4.22 2.85
C LEU A 180 -12.40 4.49 4.28
N VAL A 181 -11.65 3.55 4.83
CA VAL A 181 -11.13 3.57 6.21
C VAL A 181 -9.59 3.50 6.27
N GLY A 182 -8.94 3.34 5.12
CA GLY A 182 -7.49 3.28 5.03
C GLY A 182 -7.03 3.29 3.58
N GLU A 183 -5.73 3.46 3.41
CA GLU A 183 -5.05 3.25 2.14
C GLU A 183 -3.71 2.58 2.38
N LEU A 184 -3.18 1.97 1.33
CA LEU A 184 -1.82 1.47 1.33
C LEU A 184 -1.19 1.43 -0.04
N THR A 185 0.14 1.45 -0.06
CA THR A 185 0.91 1.55 -1.29
C THR A 185 1.90 0.39 -1.37
N ILE A 186 1.82 -0.41 -2.44
CA ILE A 186 2.67 -1.59 -2.63
C ILE A 186 3.57 -1.39 -3.86
N PRO A 187 4.90 -1.44 -3.70
CA PRO A 187 5.83 -1.55 -4.83
C PRO A 187 5.60 -2.84 -5.63
N ILE A 188 5.60 -2.72 -6.95
CA ILE A 188 5.34 -3.83 -7.88
C ILE A 188 6.65 -4.25 -8.51
N ASP A 189 7.33 -5.18 -7.84
CA ASP A 189 8.62 -5.71 -8.26
C ASP A 189 8.45 -7.11 -8.87
N HIS A 190 8.42 -7.15 -10.21
CA HIS A 190 8.36 -8.41 -10.93
C HIS A 190 9.74 -9.08 -10.94
N CYS A 191 9.71 -10.38 -10.63
CA CYS A 191 10.84 -11.27 -10.55
C CYS A 191 10.61 -12.48 -11.47
N VAL A 192 11.70 -13.07 -11.97
CA VAL A 192 11.66 -14.41 -12.59
C VAL A 192 11.73 -15.44 -11.47
N LEU A 193 10.73 -16.30 -11.40
CA LEU A 193 10.53 -17.28 -10.34
C LEU A 193 10.61 -18.69 -10.89
N VAL A 194 11.39 -19.56 -10.25
CA VAL A 194 11.65 -20.93 -10.72
C VAL A 194 11.50 -21.95 -9.60
N SER A 195 11.24 -23.20 -9.99
CA SER A 195 11.18 -24.35 -9.09
C SER A 195 12.58 -24.95 -8.91
N GLY A 196 13.35 -24.40 -7.97
CA GLY A 196 14.71 -24.86 -7.63
C GLY A 196 15.84 -24.09 -8.32
N SER A 197 17.05 -24.66 -8.31
CA SER A 197 18.25 -24.02 -8.88
C SER A 197 18.31 -24.24 -10.39
N THR A 198 18.34 -23.15 -11.14
CA THR A 198 18.22 -23.11 -12.61
C THR A 198 18.85 -21.83 -13.12
N ASP A 199 19.25 -21.78 -14.40
CA ASP A 199 19.83 -20.61 -15.04
C ASP A 199 18.86 -20.00 -16.06
N LEU A 200 19.00 -18.71 -16.36
CA LEU A 200 18.12 -18.03 -17.33
C LEU A 200 18.20 -18.66 -18.74
N SER A 201 19.35 -19.25 -19.08
CA SER A 201 19.58 -19.90 -20.39
C SER A 201 18.83 -21.23 -20.56
N THR A 202 18.37 -21.86 -19.48
CA THR A 202 17.64 -23.14 -19.56
C THR A 202 16.13 -22.95 -19.59
N ILE A 203 15.64 -21.73 -19.37
CA ILE A 203 14.22 -21.41 -19.43
C ILE A 203 13.76 -21.44 -20.89
N GLU A 204 12.69 -22.19 -21.14
CA GLU A 204 12.03 -22.30 -22.44
C GLU A 204 10.65 -21.65 -22.43
N THR A 205 9.94 -21.68 -21.29
CA THR A 205 8.57 -21.13 -21.18
C THR A 205 8.43 -20.26 -19.95
N ILE A 206 7.79 -19.09 -20.12
CA ILE A 206 7.48 -18.17 -19.04
C ILE A 206 5.98 -17.92 -18.93
N TYR A 207 5.45 -18.04 -17.72
CA TYR A 207 4.03 -17.89 -17.40
C TYR A 207 3.76 -16.58 -16.64
N SER A 208 2.70 -15.85 -17.02
CA SER A 208 2.19 -14.71 -16.24
C SER A 208 0.87 -14.17 -16.80
N HIS A 209 0.30 -13.20 -16.09
CA HIS A 209 -0.74 -12.34 -16.65
C HIS A 209 -0.17 -11.45 -17.76
N PRO A 210 -0.95 -11.02 -18.78
CA PRO A 210 -0.48 -10.13 -19.84
C PRO A 210 0.20 -8.84 -19.38
N GLN A 211 -0.28 -8.25 -18.27
CA GLN A 211 0.23 -6.96 -17.77
C GLN A 211 1.71 -7.01 -17.31
N PRO A 212 2.14 -7.96 -16.46
CA PRO A 212 3.57 -8.16 -16.17
C PRO A 212 4.46 -8.30 -17.41
N PHE A 213 4.02 -9.00 -18.45
CA PHE A 213 4.79 -9.13 -19.68
C PHE A 213 4.98 -7.80 -20.40
N GLN A 214 3.93 -6.97 -20.47
CA GLN A 214 4.04 -5.61 -21.01
C GLN A 214 4.99 -4.75 -20.17
N GLN A 215 4.87 -4.85 -18.84
CA GLN A 215 5.69 -4.11 -17.90
C GLN A 215 7.16 -4.55 -17.89
N CYS A 216 7.49 -5.78 -18.29
CA CYS A 216 8.87 -6.31 -18.31
C CYS A 216 9.40 -6.54 -19.73
N SER A 217 8.76 -5.93 -20.74
CA SER A 217 9.06 -6.19 -22.16
C SER A 217 10.52 -5.94 -22.54
N GLN A 218 11.20 -4.95 -21.94
CA GLN A 218 12.61 -4.68 -22.23
C GLN A 218 13.52 -5.84 -21.79
N PHE A 219 13.23 -6.45 -20.65
CA PHE A 219 13.95 -7.63 -20.17
C PHE A 219 13.66 -8.85 -21.04
N LEU A 220 12.39 -9.10 -21.35
CA LEU A 220 11.96 -10.26 -22.15
C LEU A 220 12.54 -10.25 -23.56
N ASN A 221 12.74 -9.08 -24.16
CA ASN A 221 13.39 -8.94 -25.47
C ASN A 221 14.83 -9.48 -25.50
N ARG A 222 15.49 -9.65 -24.35
CA ARG A 222 16.82 -10.30 -24.26
C ARG A 222 16.76 -11.81 -24.43
N TYR A 223 15.57 -12.41 -24.29
CA TYR A 223 15.33 -13.85 -24.37
C TYR A 223 14.21 -14.16 -25.40
N PRO A 224 14.44 -13.88 -26.70
CA PRO A 224 13.41 -14.04 -27.73
C PRO A 224 12.98 -15.50 -27.98
N HIS A 225 13.73 -16.47 -27.44
CA HIS A 225 13.43 -17.90 -27.52
C HIS A 225 12.45 -18.37 -26.44
N TRP A 226 12.18 -17.55 -25.41
CA TRP A 226 11.20 -17.91 -24.39
C TRP A 226 9.79 -17.88 -24.96
N LYS A 227 9.07 -18.99 -24.78
CA LYS A 227 7.65 -19.09 -25.06
C LYS A 227 6.86 -18.37 -23.98
N ILE A 228 6.08 -17.36 -24.37
CA ILE A 228 5.19 -16.63 -23.46
C ILE A 228 3.85 -17.36 -23.39
N GLU A 229 3.45 -17.75 -22.19
CA GLU A 229 2.15 -18.38 -21.90
C GLU A 229 1.35 -17.51 -20.92
N TYR A 230 0.14 -17.16 -21.31
CA TYR A 230 -0.71 -16.28 -20.51
C TYR A 230 -1.53 -17.06 -19.49
N THR A 231 -1.62 -16.50 -18.27
CA THR A 231 -2.45 -17.00 -17.18
C THR A 231 -3.42 -15.92 -16.72
N GLU A 232 -4.44 -16.33 -15.96
CA GLU A 232 -5.45 -15.41 -15.42
C GLU A 232 -4.89 -14.44 -14.36
N SER A 233 -3.77 -14.80 -13.70
CA SER A 233 -3.07 -13.95 -12.73
C SER A 233 -1.60 -14.33 -12.60
N THR A 234 -0.80 -13.46 -11.97
CA THR A 234 0.59 -13.74 -11.60
C THR A 234 0.70 -14.92 -10.63
N SER A 235 -0.22 -15.02 -9.66
CA SER A 235 -0.27 -16.15 -8.73
C SER A 235 -0.58 -17.47 -9.42
N ALA A 236 -1.51 -17.47 -10.38
CA ALA A 236 -1.83 -18.67 -11.15
C ALA A 236 -0.61 -19.16 -11.96
N ALA A 237 0.24 -18.25 -12.44
CA ALA A 237 1.51 -18.61 -13.05
C ALA A 237 2.50 -19.22 -12.05
N MET A 238 2.61 -18.65 -10.84
CA MET A 238 3.47 -19.20 -9.78
C MET A 238 3.02 -20.61 -9.38
N GLU A 239 1.72 -20.79 -9.15
CA GLU A 239 1.13 -22.09 -8.84
C GLU A 239 1.41 -23.09 -9.96
N LYS A 240 1.23 -22.69 -11.23
CA LYS A 240 1.50 -23.54 -12.38
C LYS A 240 2.95 -23.99 -12.44
N VAL A 241 3.90 -23.09 -12.20
CA VAL A 241 5.34 -23.40 -12.22
C VAL A 241 5.71 -24.32 -11.06
N ALA A 242 5.15 -24.08 -9.87
CA ALA A 242 5.34 -24.97 -8.72
C ALA A 242 4.79 -26.38 -8.98
N GLN A 243 3.64 -26.50 -9.67
CA GLN A 243 3.04 -27.80 -10.03
C GLN A 243 3.83 -28.52 -11.12
N VAL A 244 4.32 -27.80 -12.13
CA VAL A 244 5.12 -28.39 -13.22
C VAL A 244 6.49 -28.86 -12.70
N ASN A 245 7.07 -28.11 -11.76
CA ASN A 245 8.34 -28.44 -11.09
C ASN A 245 9.46 -28.83 -12.08
N SER A 246 9.64 -28.00 -13.12
CA SER A 246 10.65 -28.21 -14.17
C SER A 246 11.66 -27.06 -14.21
N PRO A 247 12.95 -27.33 -14.47
CA PRO A 247 13.97 -26.28 -14.64
C PRO A 247 13.82 -25.49 -15.95
N THR A 248 12.91 -25.88 -16.84
CA THR A 248 12.68 -25.20 -18.13
C THR A 248 11.54 -24.18 -18.09
N VAL A 249 10.85 -24.05 -16.95
CA VAL A 249 9.70 -23.15 -16.82
C VAL A 249 9.94 -22.11 -15.73
N ALA A 250 9.46 -20.90 -15.97
CA ALA A 250 9.50 -19.81 -15.00
C ALA A 250 8.16 -19.07 -14.92
N ALA A 251 7.92 -18.41 -13.79
CA ALA A 251 6.81 -17.49 -13.60
C ALA A 251 7.33 -16.06 -13.48
N LEU A 252 6.59 -15.09 -14.01
CA LEU A 252 6.86 -13.68 -13.80
C LEU A 252 5.87 -13.13 -12.76
N GLY A 253 6.37 -12.63 -11.62
CA GLY A 253 5.52 -12.07 -10.56
C GLY A 253 6.30 -11.66 -9.32
N SER A 254 5.61 -11.42 -8.20
CA SER A 254 6.23 -10.96 -6.95
C SER A 254 7.08 -12.04 -6.26
N GLU A 255 8.21 -11.64 -5.69
CA GLU A 255 9.06 -12.53 -4.85
C GLU A 255 8.26 -13.10 -3.67
N ALA A 256 7.52 -12.25 -2.96
CA ALA A 256 6.70 -12.66 -1.82
C ALA A 256 5.59 -13.64 -2.24
N GLY A 257 5.00 -13.48 -3.43
CA GLY A 257 4.04 -14.43 -3.97
C GLY A 257 4.71 -15.77 -4.30
N GLY A 258 5.87 -15.74 -4.97
CA GLY A 258 6.64 -16.93 -5.31
C GLY A 258 7.03 -17.76 -4.08
N ALA A 259 7.43 -17.10 -3.01
CA ALA A 259 7.79 -17.75 -1.75
C ALA A 259 6.64 -18.58 -1.13
N LEU A 260 5.39 -18.15 -1.30
CA LEU A 260 4.22 -18.92 -0.84
C LEU A 260 4.05 -20.25 -1.56
N TYR A 261 4.56 -20.34 -2.79
CA TYR A 261 4.53 -21.54 -3.63
C TYR A 261 5.88 -22.29 -3.62
N GLY A 262 6.82 -21.90 -2.75
CA GLY A 262 8.15 -22.51 -2.67
C GLY A 262 9.08 -22.21 -3.86
N LEU A 263 8.78 -21.17 -4.65
CA LEU A 263 9.61 -20.75 -5.77
C LEU A 263 10.79 -19.90 -5.31
N GLN A 264 11.90 -20.00 -6.04
CA GLN A 264 13.11 -19.21 -5.84
C GLN A 264 13.20 -18.09 -6.87
N VAL A 265 13.73 -16.95 -6.45
CA VAL A 265 13.99 -15.82 -7.34
C VAL A 265 15.27 -16.04 -8.10
N LEU A 266 15.17 -16.01 -9.43
CA LEU A 266 16.30 -16.08 -10.34
C LEU A 266 16.81 -14.68 -10.72
N GLU A 267 15.89 -13.74 -10.98
CA GLU A 267 16.19 -12.35 -11.32
C GLU A 267 15.17 -11.40 -10.70
N ARG A 268 15.62 -10.19 -10.32
CA ARG A 268 14.81 -9.16 -9.62
C ARG A 268 14.67 -7.89 -10.45
N ASN A 269 13.70 -7.06 -10.10
CA ASN A 269 13.53 -5.69 -10.60
C ASN A 269 13.40 -5.62 -12.13
N LEU A 270 12.52 -6.46 -12.69
CA LEU A 270 12.40 -6.64 -14.14
C LEU A 270 11.46 -5.64 -14.81
N ALA A 271 10.75 -4.82 -14.02
CA ALA A 271 9.85 -3.81 -14.55
C ALA A 271 10.63 -2.73 -15.31
N ASN A 272 10.09 -2.32 -16.46
CA ASN A 272 10.61 -1.27 -17.33
C ASN A 272 10.67 0.10 -16.60
N GLN A 273 9.80 0.30 -15.60
CA GLN A 273 9.73 1.50 -14.78
C GLN A 273 10.21 1.17 -13.37
N THR A 274 11.13 1.98 -12.84
CA THR A 274 11.71 1.81 -11.50
C THR A 274 10.75 2.16 -10.37
N GLN A 275 9.75 3.01 -10.63
CA GLN A 275 8.72 3.40 -9.66
C GLN A 275 7.36 2.84 -10.04
N ASN A 276 7.26 1.52 -10.16
CA ASN A 276 5.99 0.82 -10.38
C ASN A 276 5.33 0.55 -9.04
N ILE A 277 4.21 1.21 -8.78
CA ILE A 277 3.57 1.25 -7.49
C ILE A 277 2.06 1.12 -7.69
N THR A 278 1.41 0.26 -6.92
CA THR A 278 -0.04 0.16 -6.86
C THR A 278 -0.55 0.71 -5.55
N ARG A 279 -1.50 1.63 -5.61
CA ARG A 279 -2.23 2.13 -4.46
C ARG A 279 -3.51 1.33 -4.27
N PHE A 280 -3.72 0.91 -3.04
CA PHE A 280 -4.89 0.19 -2.56
C PHE A 280 -5.64 1.06 -1.57
N VAL A 281 -6.95 0.87 -1.51
CA VAL A 281 -7.81 1.44 -0.47
C VAL A 281 -8.44 0.33 0.34
N VAL A 282 -8.71 0.65 1.61
CA VAL A 282 -9.40 -0.24 2.54
C VAL A 282 -10.81 0.24 2.74
N LEU A 283 -11.78 -0.66 2.54
CA LEU A 283 -13.20 -0.39 2.67
C LEU A 283 -13.78 -1.12 3.87
N ALA A 284 -14.74 -0.50 4.55
CA ALA A 284 -15.54 -1.12 5.61
C ALA A 284 -16.97 -0.60 5.60
N ARG A 285 -17.90 -1.32 6.25
CA ARG A 285 -19.32 -0.88 6.35
C ARG A 285 -19.48 0.41 7.15
N LYS A 286 -18.63 0.64 8.15
CA LYS A 286 -18.71 1.79 9.04
C LYS A 286 -17.52 2.71 8.79
N ALA A 287 -17.81 3.99 8.55
CA ALA A 287 -16.79 5.03 8.51
C ALA A 287 -16.05 5.12 9.86
N ILE A 288 -14.79 5.53 9.80
CA ILE A 288 -13.97 5.79 10.97
C ILE A 288 -13.87 7.30 11.22
N ASN A 289 -13.65 7.67 12.48
CA ASN A 289 -13.19 9.00 12.85
C ASN A 289 -11.68 9.02 12.81
N VAL A 290 -11.10 10.08 12.25
CA VAL A 290 -9.66 10.29 12.20
C VAL A 290 -9.30 11.42 13.16
N SER A 291 -8.34 11.19 14.05
CA SER A 291 -7.79 12.24 14.91
C SER A 291 -7.17 13.37 14.08
N ASP A 292 -7.32 14.61 14.53
CA ASP A 292 -6.66 15.79 13.97
C ASP A 292 -5.13 15.80 14.20
N GLN A 293 -4.63 14.94 15.09
CA GLN A 293 -3.20 14.73 15.34
C GLN A 293 -2.50 13.90 14.26
N VAL A 294 -3.27 13.35 13.32
CA VAL A 294 -2.79 12.46 12.25
C VAL A 294 -3.15 13.08 10.88
N PRO A 295 -2.20 13.14 9.92
CA PRO A 295 -2.52 13.53 8.56
C PRO A 295 -3.63 12.64 7.99
N ALA A 296 -4.67 13.28 7.47
CA ALA A 296 -5.85 12.60 6.97
C ALA A 296 -6.06 12.92 5.49
N LYS A 297 -6.66 11.97 4.80
CA LYS A 297 -7.15 12.13 3.44
C LYS A 297 -8.66 11.91 3.44
N THR A 298 -9.38 12.84 2.81
CA THR A 298 -10.82 12.71 2.57
C THR A 298 -11.04 12.47 1.09
N THR A 299 -11.74 11.38 0.78
CA THR A 299 -12.13 11.04 -0.59
C THR A 299 -13.56 11.50 -0.84
N LEU A 300 -13.75 12.24 -1.93
CA LEU A 300 -15.02 12.80 -2.37
C LEU A 300 -15.38 12.29 -3.77
N LEU A 301 -16.63 11.86 -3.94
CA LEU A 301 -17.27 11.78 -5.24
C LEU A 301 -18.14 13.02 -5.42
N MET A 302 -17.99 13.72 -6.53
CA MET A 302 -18.90 14.80 -6.90
C MET A 302 -19.29 14.75 -8.37
N ALA A 303 -20.52 15.11 -8.68
CA ALA A 303 -20.97 15.39 -10.04
C ALA A 303 -21.24 16.89 -10.17
N THR A 304 -20.61 17.54 -11.15
CA THR A 304 -20.82 18.97 -11.43
C THR A 304 -21.92 19.15 -12.48
N GLY A 305 -22.43 20.38 -12.63
CA GLY A 305 -23.27 20.73 -13.77
C GLY A 305 -22.51 20.68 -15.10
N GLN A 306 -23.24 20.72 -16.22
CA GLN A 306 -22.68 20.73 -17.59
C GLN A 306 -22.42 22.15 -18.15
N GLN A 307 -22.55 23.18 -17.31
CA GLN A 307 -22.27 24.56 -17.70
C GLN A 307 -20.76 24.83 -17.79
N ALA A 308 -20.36 25.76 -18.65
CA ALA A 308 -18.96 26.14 -18.80
C ALA A 308 -18.39 26.60 -17.45
N GLY A 309 -17.24 26.02 -17.07
CA GLY A 309 -16.55 26.36 -15.82
C GLY A 309 -17.07 25.64 -14.57
N ALA A 310 -18.06 24.73 -14.66
CA ALA A 310 -18.62 24.07 -13.47
C ALA A 310 -17.57 23.37 -12.58
N LEU A 311 -16.64 22.62 -13.19
CA LEU A 311 -15.54 21.99 -12.47
C LEU A 311 -14.55 23.03 -11.93
N VAL A 312 -14.31 24.12 -12.66
CA VAL A 312 -13.41 25.19 -12.22
C VAL A 312 -13.95 25.82 -10.94
N GLU A 313 -15.24 26.16 -10.89
CA GLU A 313 -15.87 26.70 -9.68
C GLU A 313 -15.71 25.77 -8.47
N ALA A 314 -15.91 24.46 -8.66
CA ALA A 314 -15.67 23.48 -7.60
C ALA A 314 -14.21 23.45 -7.12
N LEU A 315 -13.25 23.52 -8.03
CA LEU A 315 -11.83 23.58 -7.68
C LEU A 315 -11.43 24.91 -7.03
N LEU A 316 -12.08 26.01 -7.39
CA LEU A 316 -11.86 27.32 -6.76
C LEU A 316 -12.28 27.31 -5.29
N VAL A 317 -13.36 26.62 -4.93
CA VAL A 317 -13.77 26.43 -3.52
C VAL A 317 -12.64 25.76 -2.73
N LEU A 318 -12.09 24.65 -3.23
CA LEU A 318 -10.97 23.96 -2.57
C LEU A 318 -9.76 24.87 -2.38
N ARG A 319 -9.40 25.62 -3.43
CA ARG A 319 -8.29 26.59 -3.39
C ARG A 319 -8.52 27.69 -2.35
N ASN A 320 -9.73 28.26 -2.29
CA ASN A 320 -10.05 29.34 -1.36
C ASN A 320 -9.98 28.89 0.11
N HIS A 321 -10.20 27.60 0.38
CA HIS A 321 -10.03 26.98 1.70
C HIS A 321 -8.63 26.39 1.94
N ASN A 322 -7.68 26.62 1.02
CA ASN A 322 -6.31 26.07 1.05
C ASN A 322 -6.25 24.54 1.17
N LEU A 323 -7.19 23.84 0.54
CA LEU A 323 -7.26 22.38 0.54
C LEU A 323 -6.43 21.81 -0.63
N ILE A 324 -5.44 20.98 -0.29
CA ILE A 324 -4.57 20.34 -1.29
C ILE A 324 -5.30 19.11 -1.85
N MET A 325 -5.48 19.09 -3.17
CA MET A 325 -6.01 17.94 -3.90
C MET A 325 -4.85 17.08 -4.41
N THR A 326 -4.84 15.80 -4.05
CA THR A 326 -3.82 14.83 -4.49
C THR A 326 -4.25 14.01 -5.68
N LYS A 327 -5.55 13.94 -5.96
CA LYS A 327 -6.09 13.19 -7.10
C LYS A 327 -7.37 13.84 -7.60
N LEU A 328 -7.54 13.84 -8.91
CA LEU A 328 -8.76 14.17 -9.63
C LEU A 328 -8.91 13.17 -10.79
N GLU A 329 -9.94 12.33 -10.74
CA GLU A 329 -10.24 11.34 -11.78
C GLU A 329 -11.68 11.53 -12.26
N SER A 330 -11.92 11.57 -13.56
CA SER A 330 -13.26 11.68 -14.13
C SER A 330 -13.76 10.32 -14.61
N ARG A 331 -15.01 9.99 -14.31
CA ARG A 331 -15.70 8.77 -14.77
C ARG A 331 -17.07 9.12 -15.35
N PRO A 332 -17.48 8.50 -16.46
CA PRO A 332 -18.84 8.68 -16.96
C PRO A 332 -19.85 8.09 -15.97
N ILE A 333 -20.98 8.76 -15.78
CA ILE A 333 -22.09 8.26 -14.96
C ILE A 333 -22.91 7.28 -15.80
N ASN A 334 -22.92 6.01 -15.40
CA ASN A 334 -23.72 4.99 -16.09
C ASN A 334 -25.20 5.35 -16.03
N GLY A 335 -25.85 5.44 -17.20
CA GLY A 335 -27.26 5.79 -17.34
C GLY A 335 -27.55 7.27 -17.66
N ASN A 336 -26.57 8.17 -17.46
CA ASN A 336 -26.69 9.59 -17.82
C ASN A 336 -25.60 9.97 -18.82
N PRO A 337 -25.89 9.93 -20.14
CA PRO A 337 -24.92 10.30 -21.17
C PRO A 337 -24.37 11.71 -20.93
N TRP A 338 -23.05 11.87 -21.04
CA TRP A 338 -22.32 13.15 -20.92
C TRP A 338 -22.29 13.76 -19.51
N GLU A 339 -22.78 13.06 -18.49
CA GLU A 339 -22.53 13.45 -17.11
C GLU A 339 -21.29 12.73 -16.58
N GLU A 340 -20.40 13.50 -15.97
CA GLU A 340 -19.15 13.00 -15.40
C GLU A 340 -19.21 13.11 -13.88
N MET A 341 -18.73 12.05 -13.23
CA MET A 341 -18.46 12.03 -11.81
C MET A 341 -16.96 12.16 -11.59
N PHE A 342 -16.59 13.07 -10.70
CA PHE A 342 -15.22 13.32 -10.32
C PHE A 342 -14.93 12.64 -8.98
N TYR A 343 -13.87 11.84 -8.95
CA TYR A 343 -13.27 11.29 -7.75
C TYR A 343 -12.10 12.18 -7.32
N LEU A 344 -12.16 12.68 -6.10
CA LEU A 344 -11.16 13.57 -5.54
C LEU A 344 -10.58 12.99 -4.26
N ASP A 345 -9.26 13.08 -4.13
CA ASP A 345 -8.59 12.91 -2.86
C ASP A 345 -8.08 14.26 -2.37
N ILE A 346 -8.49 14.63 -1.16
CA ILE A 346 -8.15 15.91 -0.54
C ILE A 346 -7.36 15.62 0.74
N GLN A 347 -6.19 16.25 0.90
CA GLN A 347 -5.38 16.19 2.12
C GLN A 347 -5.98 17.05 3.22
N ALA A 348 -7.09 16.59 3.78
CA ALA A 348 -7.73 17.21 4.92
C ALA A 348 -8.52 16.20 5.73
N ASN A 349 -8.59 16.44 7.04
CA ASN A 349 -9.50 15.73 7.92
C ASN A 349 -10.92 16.24 7.69
N LEU A 350 -11.88 15.32 7.57
CA LEU A 350 -13.29 15.64 7.40
C LEU A 350 -13.82 16.59 8.48
N GLN A 351 -13.36 16.47 9.72
CA GLN A 351 -13.81 17.30 10.84
C GLN A 351 -13.16 18.69 10.88
N SER A 352 -12.17 18.97 10.03
CA SER A 352 -11.52 20.28 10.01
C SER A 352 -12.49 21.38 9.54
N ALA A 353 -12.35 22.58 10.12
CA ALA A 353 -13.23 23.70 9.78
C ALA A 353 -13.14 24.10 8.30
N SER A 354 -11.94 24.07 7.71
CA SER A 354 -11.74 24.33 6.28
C SER A 354 -12.46 23.30 5.40
N MET A 355 -12.35 22.01 5.74
CA MET A 355 -13.04 20.95 5.00
C MET A 355 -14.57 21.05 5.13
N GLN A 356 -15.09 21.28 6.33
CA GLN A 356 -16.53 21.44 6.56
C GLN A 356 -17.11 22.66 5.82
N ASN A 357 -16.39 23.77 5.77
CA ASN A 357 -16.81 24.95 5.02
C ASN A 357 -16.76 24.69 3.51
N ALA A 358 -15.68 24.09 3.00
CA ALA A 358 -15.57 23.72 1.60
C ALA A 358 -16.67 22.74 1.16
N LEU A 359 -17.01 21.73 1.96
CA LEU A 359 -18.10 20.79 1.67
C LEU A 359 -19.46 21.50 1.60
N ARG A 360 -19.70 22.49 2.46
CA ARG A 360 -20.94 23.28 2.42
C ARG A 360 -21.06 24.07 1.11
N GLU A 361 -20.01 24.78 0.73
CA GLU A 361 -19.95 25.55 -0.52
C GLU A 361 -20.03 24.65 -1.76
N LEU A 362 -19.32 23.51 -1.76
CA LEU A 362 -19.41 22.52 -2.84
C LEU A 362 -20.82 21.95 -2.97
N GLY A 363 -21.52 21.72 -1.85
CA GLY A 363 -22.89 21.22 -1.84
C GLY A 363 -23.89 22.17 -2.50
N GLU A 364 -23.60 23.48 -2.53
CA GLU A 364 -24.47 24.48 -3.16
C GLU A 364 -24.30 24.53 -4.68
N ILE A 365 -23.12 24.19 -5.20
CA ILE A 365 -22.77 24.33 -6.63
C ILE A 365 -22.72 22.99 -7.40
N THR A 366 -22.58 21.87 -6.70
CA THR A 366 -22.53 20.53 -7.30
C THR A 366 -23.93 19.92 -7.40
N ARG A 367 -24.15 19.04 -8.38
CA ARG A 367 -25.43 18.32 -8.52
C ARG A 367 -25.60 17.24 -7.48
N SER A 368 -24.51 16.52 -7.21
CA SER A 368 -24.46 15.50 -6.18
C SER A 368 -23.06 15.44 -5.62
N MET A 369 -22.97 15.12 -4.33
CA MET A 369 -21.72 14.99 -3.62
C MET A 369 -21.86 13.90 -2.58
N LYS A 370 -20.86 13.03 -2.50
CA LYS A 370 -20.79 11.93 -1.53
C LYS A 370 -19.37 11.84 -1.00
N VAL A 371 -19.23 11.99 0.32
CA VAL A 371 -17.97 11.66 0.99
C VAL A 371 -17.87 10.14 1.06
N LEU A 372 -16.86 9.57 0.39
CA LEU A 372 -16.62 8.13 0.44
C LEU A 372 -15.88 7.71 1.72
N GLY A 373 -15.14 8.60 2.34
CA GLY A 373 -14.47 8.30 3.60
C GLY A 373 -13.41 9.32 3.97
N CYS A 374 -13.04 9.31 5.24
CA CYS A 374 -11.91 10.06 5.79
C CYS A 374 -11.04 9.04 6.52
N TYR A 375 -9.77 8.97 6.14
CA TYR A 375 -8.85 7.95 6.65
C TYR A 375 -7.44 8.52 6.85
N PRO A 376 -6.62 7.92 7.72
CA PRO A 376 -5.23 8.31 7.87
C PRO A 376 -4.47 8.15 6.56
N GLY A 377 -3.64 9.12 6.20
CA GLY A 377 -2.71 8.97 5.10
C GLY A 377 -1.58 8.02 5.49
N GLU A 378 -1.34 6.97 4.71
CA GLU A 378 -0.28 5.99 5.00
C GLU A 378 1.10 6.46 4.53
N ASN A 379 1.15 7.37 3.55
CA ASN A 379 2.42 7.89 3.04
C ASN A 379 3.09 8.82 4.08
N VAL A 380 3.98 8.25 4.90
CA VAL A 380 4.92 9.01 5.71
C VAL A 380 6.03 9.51 4.80
N VAL A 381 5.85 10.72 4.24
CA VAL A 381 6.86 11.35 3.36
C VAL A 381 8.22 11.34 4.06
N PRO A 382 9.29 10.76 3.51
CA PRO A 382 10.59 10.75 4.17
C PRO A 382 11.06 12.16 4.52
N VAL A 383 11.73 12.31 5.66
CA VAL A 383 12.39 13.57 6.03
C VAL A 383 13.81 13.53 5.52
N ASP A 384 14.18 14.54 4.75
CA ASP A 384 15.56 14.73 4.31
C ASP A 384 16.39 15.37 5.44
N PRO A 385 17.59 14.82 5.72
CA PRO A 385 18.57 15.44 6.61
C PRO A 385 19.02 16.80 6.05
N ALA A 386 19.57 17.65 6.92
CA ALA A 386 19.94 19.03 6.58
C ALA A 386 21.16 19.14 5.65
#